data_AF-R6TLB1-F1
#
_entry.id   AF-R6TLB1-F1
#
_cell.length_a   1.000
_cell.length_b   1.000
_cell.length_c   1.000
_cell.angle_alpha   90.00
_cell.angle_beta   90.00
_cell.angle_gamma   90.00
#
_symmetry.space_group_name_H-M   'P 1'
#
loop_
_entity.id
_entity.type
_entity.pdbx_description
1 polymer ?
#
loop_
_entity_poly.entity_id
_entity_poly.type
_entity_poly.pdbx_seq_one_letter_code
_entity_poly.pdbx_strand_id
1 'polypeptide(L)'
;MKKLIMLILAAVMLLASCGGRGGNTKQSQNSDSKVTTGTDVITGTEGTTGAQAPDIPIEEALVVPEEELREGIESALKKKDFMLNEIKWTKITESGKIEDWFRCYGIFNGCAVIFSDGTACVIDIQTVAGYDFANGSAFALYGYKDGTLYDLADAFDKGFITKEKVGIAAGRHKAVTDFLHGDGFHDGLTESGR
;
A
#
# COMPACT_ATOMS: atom_id res chain seq x y z
N MET A 1 -38.48 5.22 22.38
CA MET A 1 -39.25 3.97 22.50
C MET A 1 -39.06 3.14 21.24
N LYS A 2 -38.62 1.88 21.42
CA LYS A 2 -38.77 0.70 20.54
C LYS A 2 -38.15 0.76 19.12
N LYS A 3 -37.05 0.02 18.91
CA LYS A 3 -36.98 -1.33 18.28
C LYS A 3 -36.61 -1.18 16.79
N LEU A 4 -35.78 -1.99 16.12
CA LEU A 4 -35.41 -3.37 16.33
C LEU A 4 -34.11 -3.69 15.55
N ILE A 5 -33.33 -4.60 16.11
CA ILE A 5 -32.23 -5.38 15.53
C ILE A 5 -32.69 -6.17 14.30
N MET A 6 -31.83 -6.34 13.29
CA MET A 6 -31.88 -7.51 12.42
C MET A 6 -30.48 -7.92 11.94
N LEU A 7 -29.85 -8.81 12.72
CA LEU A 7 -28.79 -9.71 12.27
C LEU A 7 -29.40 -10.73 11.30
N ILE A 8 -28.75 -10.95 10.16
CA ILE A 8 -28.96 -12.17 9.37
C ILE A 8 -27.68 -13.00 9.45
N LEU A 9 -27.79 -14.07 10.22
CA LEU A 9 -26.86 -15.18 10.34
C LEU A 9 -27.56 -16.40 9.71
N ALA A 10 -26.96 -17.01 8.70
CA ALA A 10 -27.30 -18.36 8.22
C ALA A 10 -26.00 -18.95 7.63
N ALA A 11 -25.27 -19.79 8.38
CA ALA A 11 -25.48 -21.23 8.61
C ALA A 11 -25.12 -22.07 7.36
N VAL A 12 -23.89 -22.58 7.29
CA VAL A 12 -23.45 -23.98 7.49
C VAL A 12 -24.02 -24.97 6.47
N MET A 13 -23.16 -25.75 5.79
CA MET A 13 -23.09 -27.23 5.86
C MET A 13 -22.50 -27.95 4.62
N LEU A 14 -21.41 -28.72 4.88
CA LEU A 14 -21.02 -30.07 4.38
C LEU A 14 -20.76 -30.23 2.84
N LEU A 15 -19.91 -31.14 2.31
CA LEU A 15 -19.12 -32.29 2.78
C LEU A 15 -18.19 -32.80 1.67
N ALA A 16 -17.37 -33.79 2.04
CA ALA A 16 -16.70 -34.82 1.24
C ALA A 16 -15.27 -34.48 0.76
N SER A 17 -14.22 -35.05 1.36
CA SER A 17 -13.81 -36.48 1.36
C SER A 17 -13.09 -36.88 0.08
N CYS A 18 -11.79 -37.20 0.19
CA CYS A 18 -11.27 -38.55 -0.02
C CYS A 18 -9.73 -38.51 0.07
N GLY A 19 -9.17 -39.38 0.92
CA GLY A 19 -7.75 -39.66 0.94
C GLY A 19 -7.30 -40.53 -0.24
N GLY A 20 -5.98 -40.62 -0.42
CA GLY A 20 -5.37 -41.54 -1.36
C GLY A 20 -3.85 -41.52 -1.24
N ARG A 21 -3.29 -42.60 -0.71
CA ARG A 21 -1.87 -42.87 -0.45
C ARG A 21 -1.33 -43.81 -1.54
N GLY A 22 -0.06 -43.63 -1.92
CA GLY A 22 0.73 -44.55 -2.76
C GLY A 22 0.92 -44.05 -4.19
N GLY A 23 2.06 -44.17 -4.86
CA GLY A 23 3.30 -44.87 -4.57
C GLY A 23 4.34 -44.53 -5.66
N ASN A 24 5.57 -44.90 -5.35
CA ASN A 24 6.81 -44.79 -6.11
C ASN A 24 6.72 -45.33 -7.55
N THR A 25 7.46 -44.77 -8.52
CA THR A 25 8.39 -45.48 -9.45
C THR A 25 9.04 -44.50 -10.45
N LYS A 26 10.37 -44.64 -10.58
CA LYS A 26 11.30 -43.93 -11.48
C LYS A 26 11.22 -44.43 -12.93
N GLN A 27 11.93 -43.71 -13.81
CA GLN A 27 12.62 -44.15 -15.05
C GLN A 27 11.89 -43.75 -16.36
N SER A 28 12.27 -42.64 -16.99
CA SER A 28 13.35 -42.47 -18.00
C SER A 28 13.07 -43.22 -19.31
N GLN A 29 12.88 -42.46 -20.40
CA GLN A 29 13.70 -42.61 -21.60
C GLN A 29 13.51 -41.42 -22.57
N ASN A 30 14.66 -40.93 -23.02
CA ASN A 30 14.90 -39.91 -24.00
C ASN A 30 14.67 -40.45 -25.43
N SER A 31 14.22 -39.62 -26.36
CA SER A 31 14.47 -39.79 -27.80
C SER A 31 14.34 -38.44 -28.50
N ASP A 32 15.48 -37.97 -29.01
CA ASP A 32 15.68 -36.78 -29.80
C ASP A 32 14.90 -36.78 -31.13
N SER A 33 14.39 -35.61 -31.54
CA SER A 33 14.89 -34.91 -32.73
C SER A 33 13.97 -33.75 -33.14
N LYS A 34 14.54 -32.54 -33.18
CA LYS A 34 14.73 -31.73 -34.40
C LYS A 34 14.74 -30.24 -34.05
N VAL A 35 15.97 -29.74 -33.99
CA VAL A 35 16.43 -28.35 -34.06
C VAL A 35 15.62 -27.50 -35.04
N THR A 36 15.23 -26.27 -34.64
CA THR A 36 15.52 -25.04 -35.40
C THR A 36 15.52 -23.81 -34.47
N THR A 37 16.73 -23.31 -34.21
CA THR A 37 17.17 -21.91 -33.98
C THR A 37 16.55 -21.01 -32.90
N GLY A 38 17.39 -20.67 -31.92
CA GLY A 38 17.30 -19.47 -31.09
C GLY A 38 18.47 -19.45 -30.09
N THR A 39 19.58 -18.84 -30.51
CA THR A 39 20.89 -18.70 -29.85
C THR A 39 20.91 -18.74 -28.32
N ASP A 40 21.59 -19.76 -27.76
CA ASP A 40 22.07 -19.79 -26.38
C ASP A 40 23.22 -18.79 -26.19
N VAL A 41 23.12 -17.95 -25.17
CA VAL A 41 24.26 -17.57 -24.33
C VAL A 41 23.84 -17.77 -22.88
N ILE A 42 24.22 -18.91 -22.33
CA ILE A 42 24.22 -19.14 -20.88
C ILE A 42 25.59 -18.70 -20.37
N THR A 43 25.63 -17.64 -19.58
CA THR A 43 26.64 -17.47 -18.53
C THR A 43 25.91 -17.07 -17.27
N GLY A 44 25.83 -17.99 -16.31
CA GLY A 44 25.27 -17.72 -14.99
C GLY A 44 26.09 -16.67 -14.24
N THR A 45 25.41 -15.86 -13.45
CA THR A 45 25.90 -15.32 -12.18
C THR A 45 24.66 -14.96 -11.36
N GLU A 46 24.73 -15.30 -10.07
CA GLU A 46 23.76 -15.09 -9.02
C GLU A 46 23.25 -13.64 -8.97
N GLY A 47 21.95 -13.47 -8.70
CA GLY A 47 21.35 -12.15 -8.51
C GLY A 47 19.83 -12.22 -8.59
N THR A 48 19.19 -12.53 -7.47
CA THR A 48 17.78 -12.17 -7.24
C THR A 48 17.67 -10.65 -7.28
N THR A 49 17.42 -10.09 -8.46
CA THR A 49 17.10 -8.68 -8.64
C THR A 49 15.78 -8.40 -7.93
N GLY A 50 15.83 -7.47 -6.98
CA GLY A 50 14.66 -6.96 -6.27
C GLY A 50 13.57 -6.61 -7.26
N ALA A 51 12.36 -7.13 -7.03
CA ALA A 51 11.22 -6.78 -7.82
C ALA A 51 10.97 -5.28 -7.68
N GLN A 52 11.38 -4.47 -8.67
CA GLN A 52 10.80 -3.16 -8.87
C GLN A 52 9.29 -3.37 -9.00
N ALA A 53 8.54 -2.89 -8.01
CA ALA A 53 7.10 -2.81 -8.14
C ALA A 53 6.78 -1.99 -9.41
N PRO A 54 5.69 -2.31 -10.13
CA PRO A 54 5.33 -1.58 -11.33
C PRO A 54 5.23 -0.08 -11.01
N ASP A 55 5.78 0.76 -11.89
CA ASP A 55 5.64 2.22 -11.82
C ASP A 55 4.14 2.55 -11.76
N ILE A 56 3.64 2.90 -10.57
CA ILE A 56 2.26 3.34 -10.40
C ILE A 56 2.16 4.72 -11.03
N PRO A 57 1.29 4.94 -12.04
CA PRO A 57 1.09 6.28 -12.60
C PRO A 57 0.72 7.27 -11.50
N ILE A 58 1.24 8.49 -11.57
CA ILE A 58 1.05 9.48 -10.50
C ILE A 58 -0.43 9.80 -10.27
N GLU A 59 -1.25 9.70 -11.32
CA GLU A 59 -2.71 9.85 -11.28
C GLU A 59 -3.40 8.71 -10.51
N GLU A 60 -2.81 7.51 -10.48
CA GLU A 60 -3.30 6.35 -9.73
C GLU A 60 -2.75 6.30 -8.30
N ALA A 61 -1.67 7.04 -8.05
CA ALA A 61 -1.04 7.15 -6.73
C ALA A 61 -1.83 8.04 -5.77
N LEU A 62 -2.53 9.05 -6.30
CA LEU A 62 -3.33 10.00 -5.54
C LEU A 62 -4.82 9.65 -5.62
N VAL A 63 -5.39 9.19 -4.51
CA VAL A 63 -6.84 8.98 -4.40
C VAL A 63 -7.49 10.26 -3.91
N VAL A 64 -8.58 10.70 -4.56
CA VAL A 64 -9.42 11.79 -4.05
C VAL A 64 -10.59 11.16 -3.28
N PRO A 65 -10.67 11.30 -1.94
CA PRO A 65 -11.81 10.80 -1.19
C PRO A 65 -13.10 11.52 -1.58
N GLU A 66 -14.21 10.80 -1.54
CA GLU A 66 -15.55 11.39 -1.69
C GLU A 66 -15.81 12.44 -0.60
N GLU A 67 -16.72 13.39 -0.86
CA GLU A 67 -16.93 14.58 -0.04
C GLU A 67 -17.19 14.27 1.43
N GLU A 68 -18.13 13.36 1.75
CA GLU A 68 -18.46 13.01 3.14
C GLU A 68 -17.25 12.40 3.89
N LEU A 69 -16.51 11.50 3.23
CA LEU A 69 -15.32 10.89 3.81
C LEU A 69 -14.21 11.94 4.01
N ARG A 70 -14.03 12.82 3.03
CA ARG A 70 -13.06 13.90 3.05
C ARG A 70 -13.33 14.86 4.21
N GLU A 71 -14.59 15.30 4.39
CA GLU A 71 -15.00 16.14 5.51
C GLU A 71 -14.79 15.46 6.88
N GLY A 72 -15.07 14.16 6.96
CA GLY A 72 -14.81 13.37 8.16
C GLY A 72 -13.33 13.31 8.53
N ILE A 73 -12.46 13.06 7.54
CA ILE A 73 -11.00 13.08 7.70
C ILE A 73 -10.55 14.47 8.15
N GLU A 74 -11.01 15.53 7.49
CA GLU A 74 -10.67 16.91 7.81
C GLU A 74 -11.07 17.30 9.24
N SER A 75 -12.26 16.90 9.67
CA SER A 75 -12.74 17.11 11.04
C SER A 75 -11.84 16.39 12.05
N ALA A 76 -11.41 15.16 11.74
CA ALA A 76 -10.56 14.38 12.62
C ALA A 76 -9.13 14.94 12.69
N LEU A 77 -8.57 15.40 11.56
CA LEU A 77 -7.26 16.07 11.50
C LEU A 77 -7.25 17.35 12.35
N LYS A 78 -8.26 18.22 12.20
CA LYS A 78 -8.40 19.47 12.97
C LYS A 78 -8.53 19.23 14.48
N LYS A 79 -9.09 18.09 14.90
CA LYS A 79 -9.15 17.70 16.32
C LYS A 79 -7.80 17.24 16.86
N LYS A 80 -6.97 16.59 16.02
CA LYS A 80 -5.65 16.08 16.40
C LYS A 80 -4.61 17.20 16.42
N ASP A 81 -4.68 18.11 15.46
CA ASP A 81 -3.83 19.31 15.41
C ASP A 81 -4.69 20.57 15.23
N PHE A 82 -4.86 21.29 16.32
CA PHE A 82 -5.66 22.52 16.38
C PHE A 82 -5.03 23.69 15.62
N MET A 83 -3.76 23.58 15.21
CA MET A 83 -3.05 24.60 14.44
C MET A 83 -3.26 24.45 12.93
N LEU A 84 -3.91 23.36 12.48
CA LEU A 84 -4.29 23.17 11.09
C LEU A 84 -5.45 24.11 10.71
N ASN A 85 -5.09 25.31 10.27
CA ASN A 85 -6.06 26.32 9.81
C ASN A 85 -6.71 25.95 8.47
N GLU A 86 -6.00 25.21 7.62
CA GLU A 86 -6.47 24.83 6.29
C GLU A 86 -5.95 23.44 5.91
N ILE A 87 -6.83 22.60 5.38
CA ILE A 87 -6.49 21.28 4.85
C ILE A 87 -6.57 21.38 3.33
N LYS A 88 -5.42 21.27 2.68
CA LYS A 88 -5.31 21.29 1.22
C LYS A 88 -4.92 19.91 0.71
N TRP A 89 -5.85 19.29 0.00
CA TRP A 89 -5.62 18.00 -0.63
C TRP A 89 -4.75 18.15 -1.85
N THR A 90 -3.75 17.28 -1.94
CA THR A 90 -2.81 17.24 -3.04
C THR A 90 -3.52 17.01 -4.36
N LYS A 91 -3.10 17.78 -5.37
CA LYS A 91 -3.61 17.73 -6.74
C LYS A 91 -2.46 17.80 -7.72
N ILE A 92 -2.68 17.27 -8.92
CA ILE A 92 -1.81 17.47 -10.07
C ILE A 92 -2.37 18.63 -10.88
N THR A 93 -1.57 19.69 -11.06
CA THR A 93 -1.94 20.85 -11.87
C THR A 93 -1.89 20.51 -13.36
N GLU A 94 -2.51 21.34 -14.20
CA GLU A 94 -2.42 21.24 -15.67
C GLU A 94 -0.96 21.28 -16.18
N SER A 95 -0.06 21.90 -15.41
CA SER A 95 1.38 21.95 -15.70
C SER A 95 2.15 20.68 -15.30
N GLY A 96 1.45 19.65 -14.80
CA GLY A 96 2.07 18.41 -14.32
C GLY A 96 2.82 18.57 -13.01
N LYS A 97 2.46 19.55 -12.17
CA LYS A 97 3.07 19.73 -10.84
C LYS A 97 2.14 19.25 -9.74
N ILE A 98 2.72 18.65 -8.71
CA ILE A 98 2.03 18.31 -7.47
C ILE A 98 2.01 19.56 -6.58
N GLU A 99 0.83 19.95 -6.14
CA GLU A 99 0.62 21.02 -5.17
C GLU A 99 -0.06 20.48 -3.91
N ASP A 100 0.00 21.24 -2.82
CA ASP A 100 -0.65 20.95 -1.54
C ASP A 100 -0.11 19.70 -0.80
N TRP A 101 -0.53 19.50 0.45
CA TRP A 101 0.24 18.72 1.43
C TRP A 101 -0.52 17.55 2.09
N PHE A 102 -1.81 17.35 1.81
CA PHE A 102 -2.55 16.16 2.28
C PHE A 102 -2.83 15.17 1.15
N ARG A 103 -2.39 13.92 1.33
CA ARG A 103 -2.54 12.86 0.32
C ARG A 103 -3.37 11.71 0.89
N CYS A 104 -4.23 11.12 0.07
CA CYS A 104 -4.84 9.83 0.37
C CYS A 104 -4.22 8.77 -0.54
N TYR A 105 -3.57 7.78 0.06
CA TYR A 105 -2.95 6.66 -0.66
C TYR A 105 -3.90 5.47 -0.81
N GLY A 106 -5.16 5.62 -0.44
CA GLY A 106 -6.21 4.63 -0.71
C GLY A 106 -7.20 4.46 0.43
N ILE A 107 -8.33 3.86 0.08
CA ILE A 107 -9.39 3.50 1.03
C ILE A 107 -9.53 1.98 0.97
N PHE A 108 -9.16 1.32 2.04
CA PHE A 108 -9.08 -0.13 2.12
C PHE A 108 -9.96 -0.63 3.26
N ASN A 109 -11.00 -1.41 2.95
CA ASN A 109 -11.96 -1.90 3.94
C ASN A 109 -12.56 -0.77 4.83
N GLY A 110 -12.77 0.40 4.23
CA GLY A 110 -13.26 1.60 4.93
C GLY A 110 -12.22 2.28 5.83
N CYS A 111 -10.95 1.90 5.75
CA CYS A 111 -9.82 2.62 6.36
C CYS A 111 -9.09 3.43 5.28
N ALA A 112 -9.11 4.76 5.39
CA ALA A 112 -8.37 5.64 4.49
C ALA A 112 -6.94 5.85 4.99
N VAL A 113 -5.95 5.69 4.12
CA VAL A 113 -4.53 5.94 4.45
C VAL A 113 -4.18 7.37 4.06
N ILE A 114 -3.94 8.20 5.07
CA ILE A 114 -3.72 9.64 4.91
C ILE A 114 -2.26 9.96 5.24
N PHE A 115 -1.64 10.68 4.33
CA PHE A 115 -0.31 11.26 4.52
C PHE A 115 -0.45 12.77 4.68
N SER A 116 0.16 13.29 5.73
CA SER A 116 0.27 14.72 6.01
C SER A 116 1.72 15.13 5.83
N ASP A 117 1.99 16.02 4.89
CA ASP A 117 3.35 16.51 4.64
C ASP A 117 3.90 17.31 5.82
N GLY A 118 5.19 17.13 6.05
CA GLY A 118 5.97 17.89 7.02
C GLY A 118 6.60 19.10 6.36
N THR A 119 6.99 20.10 7.14
CA THR A 119 7.65 21.32 6.63
C THR A 119 9.17 21.33 6.86
N ALA A 120 9.74 20.27 7.45
CA ALA A 120 11.13 20.27 7.87
C ALA A 120 12.06 19.60 6.83
N CYS A 121 13.26 20.18 6.67
CA CYS A 121 14.22 19.85 5.61
C CYS A 121 15.14 18.64 5.89
N VAL A 122 14.91 17.90 6.98
CA VAL A 122 15.61 16.65 7.28
C VAL A 122 14.80 15.49 6.72
N ILE A 123 15.36 14.32 6.44
CA ILE A 123 14.54 13.15 6.02
C ILE A 123 14.16 12.35 7.26
N ASP A 124 12.91 11.91 7.33
CA ASP A 124 12.39 10.99 8.34
C ASP A 124 11.86 9.72 7.66
N ILE A 125 11.89 8.59 8.37
CA ILE A 125 11.44 7.29 7.86
C ILE A 125 10.50 6.66 8.90
N GLN A 126 9.28 6.33 8.46
CA GLN A 126 8.32 5.57 9.26
C GLN A 126 8.11 4.19 8.64
N THR A 127 8.41 3.13 9.38
CA THR A 127 8.18 1.75 8.96
C THR A 127 6.84 1.24 9.47
N VAL A 128 5.97 0.77 8.58
CA VAL A 128 4.67 0.17 8.92
C VAL A 128 4.53 -1.18 8.22
N ALA A 129 4.24 -2.24 9.00
CA ALA A 129 4.08 -3.61 8.48
C ALA A 129 5.27 -4.11 7.62
N GLY A 130 6.46 -3.56 7.88
CA GLY A 130 7.69 -3.86 7.15
C GLY A 130 7.94 -2.99 5.91
N TYR A 131 7.08 -2.02 5.60
CA TYR A 131 7.25 -1.08 4.49
C TYR A 131 7.69 0.29 5.01
N ASP A 132 8.67 0.89 4.34
CA ASP A 132 9.20 2.20 4.70
C ASP A 132 8.46 3.31 3.95
N PHE A 133 8.13 4.37 4.68
CA PHE A 133 7.65 5.63 4.13
C PHE A 133 8.70 6.68 4.48
N ALA A 134 9.37 7.22 3.48
CA ALA A 134 10.43 8.19 3.64
C ALA A 134 9.99 9.53 3.06
N ASN A 135 10.14 10.62 3.80
CA ASN A 135 9.82 11.96 3.32
C ASN A 135 10.58 13.02 4.13
N GLY A 136 10.49 14.29 3.71
CA GLY A 136 10.82 15.42 4.56
C GLY A 136 10.20 15.28 5.96
N SER A 137 11.03 15.56 6.97
CA SER A 137 10.81 15.30 8.39
C SER A 137 9.58 16.03 8.91
N ALA A 138 9.01 15.50 10.00
CA ALA A 138 7.73 15.92 10.59
C ALA A 138 6.49 15.62 9.72
N PHE A 139 6.58 14.66 8.78
CA PHE A 139 5.39 14.10 8.16
C PHE A 139 4.65 13.18 9.13
N ALA A 140 3.37 12.95 8.86
CA ALA A 140 2.57 12.00 9.61
C ALA A 140 1.80 11.05 8.70
N LEU A 141 1.67 9.80 9.15
CA LEU A 141 0.91 8.74 8.49
C LEU A 141 -0.25 8.30 9.37
N TYR A 142 -1.44 8.31 8.79
CA TYR A 142 -2.66 8.02 9.50
C TYR A 142 -3.51 6.97 8.80
N GLY A 143 -4.21 6.17 9.60
CA GLY A 143 -5.38 5.41 9.17
C GLY A 143 -6.64 6.10 9.71
N TYR A 144 -7.52 6.57 8.83
CA TYR A 144 -8.84 7.06 9.22
C TYR A 144 -9.87 5.94 9.09
N LYS A 145 -10.53 5.59 10.20
CA LYS A 145 -11.55 4.53 10.25
C LYS A 145 -12.69 4.94 11.18
N ASP A 146 -13.91 4.86 10.67
CA ASP A 146 -15.16 5.05 11.43
C ASP A 146 -15.17 6.34 12.29
N GLY A 147 -14.74 7.46 11.69
CA GLY A 147 -14.73 8.77 12.35
C GLY A 147 -13.48 9.08 13.19
N THR A 148 -12.53 8.14 13.28
CA THR A 148 -11.34 8.26 14.13
C THR A 148 -10.06 8.19 13.31
N LEU A 149 -9.11 9.04 13.66
CA LEU A 149 -7.77 9.08 13.07
C LEU A 149 -6.80 8.34 13.99
N TYR A 150 -6.16 7.31 13.47
CA TYR A 150 -5.12 6.53 14.15
C TYR A 150 -3.79 6.79 13.46
N ASP A 151 -2.67 6.68 14.18
CA ASP A 151 -1.38 6.53 13.50
C ASP A 151 -1.43 5.25 12.65
N LEU A 152 -0.80 5.24 11.47
CA LEU A 152 -0.98 4.13 10.52
C LEU A 152 -0.49 2.80 11.10
N ALA A 153 0.57 2.81 11.92
CA ALA A 153 1.03 1.66 12.68
C ALA A 153 -0.06 1.13 13.64
N ASP A 154 -0.71 2.02 14.39
CA ASP A 154 -1.82 1.65 15.28
C ASP A 154 -3.03 1.09 14.51
N ALA A 155 -3.34 1.67 13.34
CA ALA A 155 -4.41 1.18 12.48
C ALA A 155 -4.13 -0.25 11.97
N PHE A 156 -2.86 -0.53 11.65
CA PHE A 156 -2.39 -1.86 11.27
C PHE A 156 -2.47 -2.84 12.44
N ASP A 157 -1.97 -2.47 13.62
CA ASP A 157 -2.00 -3.32 14.82
C ASP A 157 -3.43 -3.66 15.27
N LYS A 158 -4.38 -2.76 15.03
CA LYS A 158 -5.82 -2.98 15.26
C LYS A 158 -6.51 -3.82 14.18
N GLY A 159 -5.81 -4.15 13.09
CA GLY A 159 -6.35 -4.94 11.98
C GLY A 159 -7.32 -4.17 11.08
N PHE A 160 -7.34 -2.83 11.12
CA PHE A 160 -8.17 -2.01 10.22
C PHE A 160 -7.64 -2.01 8.78
N ILE A 161 -6.34 -2.24 8.62
CA ILE A 161 -5.67 -2.38 7.34
C ILE A 161 -4.72 -3.59 7.38
N THR A 162 -4.63 -4.33 6.28
CA THR A 162 -3.74 -5.51 6.18
C THR A 162 -2.36 -5.13 5.65
N LYS A 163 -1.35 -5.98 5.89
CA LYS A 163 0.01 -5.79 5.36
C LYS A 163 0.01 -5.54 3.85
N GLU A 164 -0.78 -6.30 3.09
CA GLU A 164 -0.92 -6.13 1.63
C GLU A 164 -1.38 -4.71 1.27
N LYS A 165 -2.36 -4.15 1.99
CA LYS A 165 -2.89 -2.82 1.71
C LYS A 165 -1.96 -1.70 2.17
N VAL A 166 -1.19 -1.92 3.24
CA VAL A 166 -0.06 -1.04 3.60
C VAL A 166 0.98 -1.03 2.47
N GLY A 167 1.30 -2.18 1.88
CA GLY A 167 2.21 -2.29 0.74
C GLY A 167 1.74 -1.50 -0.49
N ILE A 168 0.43 -1.53 -0.79
CA ILE A 168 -0.15 -0.69 -1.87
C ILE A 168 0.01 0.80 -1.54
N ALA A 169 -0.29 1.20 -0.30
CA ALA A 169 -0.13 2.60 0.11
C ALA A 169 1.34 3.06 0.05
N ALA A 170 2.29 2.20 0.43
CA ALA A 170 3.72 2.47 0.33
C ALA A 170 4.16 2.62 -1.13
N GLY A 171 3.70 1.74 -2.03
CA GLY A 171 3.99 1.86 -3.47
C GLY A 171 3.47 3.18 -4.06
N ARG A 172 2.28 3.63 -3.63
CA ARG A 172 1.73 4.94 -4.04
C ARG A 172 2.52 6.11 -3.46
N HIS A 173 2.95 6.00 -2.21
CA HIS A 173 3.83 6.99 -1.59
C HIS A 173 5.13 7.14 -2.37
N LYS A 174 5.79 6.01 -2.68
CA LYS A 174 7.00 5.96 -3.51
C LYS A 174 6.79 6.66 -4.86
N ALA A 175 5.72 6.32 -5.58
CA ALA A 175 5.44 6.95 -6.87
C ALA A 175 5.33 8.49 -6.77
N VAL A 176 4.73 9.00 -5.69
CA VAL A 176 4.65 10.45 -5.43
C VAL A 176 6.02 11.05 -5.13
N THR A 177 6.82 10.41 -4.28
CA THR A 177 8.14 10.92 -3.91
C THR A 177 9.13 10.87 -5.07
N ASP A 178 9.07 9.84 -5.91
CA ASP A 178 9.85 9.72 -7.13
C ASP A 178 9.50 10.85 -8.10
N PHE A 179 8.20 11.15 -8.22
CA PHE A 179 7.73 12.26 -9.06
C PHE A 179 8.22 13.62 -8.55
N LEU A 180 8.20 13.83 -7.23
CA LEU A 180 8.59 15.10 -6.60
C LEU A 180 10.11 15.34 -6.61
N HIS A 181 10.90 14.29 -6.39
CA HIS A 181 12.31 14.42 -6.07
C HIS A 181 13.22 13.78 -7.11
N GLY A 182 12.76 12.73 -7.80
CA GLY A 182 13.55 11.99 -8.79
C GLY A 182 14.90 11.49 -8.27
N ASP A 183 15.04 11.39 -6.94
CA ASP A 183 16.33 11.22 -6.27
C ASP A 183 16.68 9.77 -5.96
N GLY A 184 15.73 8.85 -6.16
CA GLY A 184 15.86 7.43 -5.83
C GLY A 184 16.12 7.15 -4.35
N PHE A 185 16.08 8.17 -3.48
CA PHE A 185 16.34 8.05 -2.05
C PHE A 185 15.07 7.66 -1.29
N HIS A 186 13.91 8.00 -1.86
CA HIS A 186 12.59 7.64 -1.35
C HIS A 186 12.13 6.27 -1.90
N ASP A 187 13.03 5.52 -2.56
CA ASP A 187 12.80 4.23 -3.22
C ASP A 187 12.53 3.05 -2.26
N GLY A 188 12.20 3.30 -0.99
CA GLY A 188 12.13 2.35 0.12
C GLY A 188 10.99 1.32 0.06
N LEU A 189 10.85 0.58 -1.03
CA LEU A 189 10.31 -0.78 -0.99
C LEU A 189 11.39 -1.75 -0.49
N THR A 190 11.97 -1.45 0.67
CA THR A 190 12.68 -2.44 1.45
C THR A 190 11.67 -3.05 2.39
N GLU A 191 11.17 -4.26 2.08
CA GLU A 191 10.68 -5.10 3.18
C GLU A 191 11.83 -5.20 4.18
N SER A 192 11.69 -4.58 5.34
CA SER A 192 12.71 -4.63 6.39
C SER A 192 12.79 -6.06 6.91
N GLY A 193 13.70 -6.85 6.30
CA GLY A 193 14.00 -8.22 6.71
C GLY A 193 14.15 -9.20 5.55
N ARG A 194 15.20 -9.05 4.75
CA ARG A 194 15.98 -10.17 4.20
C ARG A 194 17.46 -9.82 4.12
#